data_AF-W4FSL9-F1
#
_entry.id   AF-W4FSL9-F1
#
_cell.length_a   1.000
_cell.length_b   1.000
_cell.length_c   1.000
_cell.angle_alpha   90.00
_cell.angle_beta   90.00
_cell.angle_gamma   90.00
#
_symmetry.space_group_name_H-M   'P 1'
#
loop_
_entity.id
_entity.type
_entity.pdbx_description
1 polymer ?
#
loop_
_entity_poly.entity_id
_entity_poly.type
_entity_poly.pdbx_seq_one_letter_code
_entity_poly.pdbx_strand_id
1 'polypeptide(L)'
;MLLLRRVPWQQHRGRAASSVRRKSLLDAPSERQAKLVCAKCEHHLVETSDLFFLHWQRGVHVASFQNAALEHLKSTEHPLASIQPWKQAKLNCTKCDSGVATRATVRGQEATLFSAKHVSLKLPLGFNPIVSISGVPSDVFRFSSWSDLMAQVIATPALKAVLKIREDKKLPATTTSTTTSPSPPVDHKAINTKILLGQSAIDVLQLVSNEKHLNHVNVLTAFQRFAMFHQRTLQDIAQLKKQRIPNVVQVDEEDAARLDLYKVQLQRYHHDLNLIYSSRFWNLVDEMERQCQMHMHYVPSRYLFYLLKSLLALHVAPSKLMENLASQVTFRLPQERYSVDKVAHFLHGFAILCAADESAKSWIDPTFHHACSYMLTQNPSPELLAMAAWACVVAKVHHIELFHAALQAANDHPNPGVALSTQLYQVHLDATLSNLPCQHVLAPSRVEAFKQALVRQQHGNVSSTLHGVVSNTLLQMNVPHINEYVMELGYSLDIALVDDRIGIEVNGPSHYQLRSNPSERYLLGASMLKMRHVQRAGWTLIQVAYEDLSKLPAGKPRQEFVSMLLEVAMAHRVQ
;
A
#
# COMPACT_ATOMS: atom_id res chain seq x y z
N MET A 1 42.26 20.26 26.83
CA MET A 1 43.47 21.04 26.52
C MET A 1 44.58 20.07 26.15
N LEU A 2 44.85 19.87 24.85
CA LEU A 2 46.18 19.59 24.28
C LEU A 2 46.07 19.43 22.76
N LEU A 3 46.91 20.22 22.09
CA LEU A 3 46.97 20.48 20.66
C LEU A 3 47.98 19.55 19.96
N LEU A 4 47.61 19.15 18.74
CA LEU A 4 48.39 19.06 17.50
C LEU A 4 49.91 18.81 17.55
N ARG A 5 50.37 17.83 16.76
CA ARG A 5 51.56 17.94 15.91
C ARG A 5 51.37 17.21 14.57
N ARG A 6 51.44 17.98 13.47
CA ARG A 6 51.66 17.54 12.08
C ARG A 6 53.16 17.61 11.78
N VAL A 7 53.70 16.66 11.00
CA VAL A 7 54.85 16.85 10.10
C VAL A 7 54.66 15.92 8.86
N PRO A 8 55.09 16.33 7.63
CA PRO A 8 54.57 15.85 6.33
C PRO A 8 55.56 14.97 5.55
N TRP A 9 55.46 14.97 4.19
CA TRP A 9 56.27 14.31 3.13
C TRP A 9 55.66 12.97 2.62
N GLN A 10 55.57 12.62 1.33
CA GLN A 10 56.03 13.20 0.06
C GLN A 10 55.30 12.54 -1.13
N GLN A 11 55.21 13.24 -2.26
CA GLN A 11 54.61 12.79 -3.53
C GLN A 11 55.46 11.72 -4.24
N HIS A 12 54.81 10.70 -4.82
CA HIS A 12 55.31 10.00 -6.02
C HIS A 12 54.18 9.56 -6.96
N ARG A 13 54.12 10.26 -8.10
CA ARG A 13 53.73 9.86 -9.48
C ARG A 13 52.68 8.75 -9.67
N GLY A 14 51.43 9.15 -9.87
CA GLY A 14 50.39 8.34 -10.51
C GLY A 14 50.49 8.37 -12.03
N ARG A 15 50.45 7.17 -12.65
CA ARG A 15 50.22 6.98 -14.09
C ARG A 15 48.79 7.38 -14.45
N ALA A 16 48.66 8.06 -15.58
CA ALA A 16 47.40 8.54 -16.15
C ALA A 16 46.46 7.37 -16.50
N ALA A 17 45.24 7.43 -15.95
CA ALA A 17 44.05 6.83 -16.53
C ALA A 17 42.99 7.92 -16.61
N SER A 18 42.48 8.17 -17.82
CA SER A 18 41.58 9.28 -18.13
C SER A 18 40.30 9.23 -17.28
N SER A 19 40.08 10.24 -16.45
CA SER A 19 38.78 10.49 -15.83
C SER A 19 37.87 11.22 -16.81
N VAL A 20 37.17 10.47 -17.65
CA VAL A 20 35.91 10.99 -18.21
C VAL A 20 34.91 11.01 -17.06
N ARG A 21 34.85 12.17 -16.40
CA ARG A 21 33.82 12.51 -15.41
C ARG A 21 32.47 12.45 -16.13
N ARG A 22 31.76 11.31 -16.08
CA ARG A 22 30.34 11.27 -16.46
C ARG A 22 29.61 12.23 -15.52
N LYS A 23 29.13 13.35 -16.06
CA LYS A 23 28.16 14.20 -15.39
C LYS A 23 26.99 13.32 -14.94
N SER A 24 26.72 13.32 -13.64
CA SER A 24 25.51 12.77 -13.06
C SER A 24 24.32 13.56 -13.59
N LEU A 25 23.26 12.89 -14.03
CA LEU A 25 21.96 13.46 -14.43
C LEU A 25 21.15 14.00 -13.23
N LEU A 26 21.80 14.26 -12.09
CA LEU A 26 21.16 14.66 -10.83
C LEU A 26 21.33 16.15 -10.47
N ASP A 27 22.04 16.96 -11.27
CA ASP A 27 22.46 18.32 -10.82
C ASP A 27 21.75 19.51 -11.51
N ALA A 28 20.54 19.37 -12.06
CA ALA A 28 19.74 20.52 -12.51
C ALA A 28 18.24 20.38 -12.16
N PRO A 29 17.70 21.16 -11.20
CA PRO A 29 16.28 21.10 -10.81
C PRO A 29 15.31 21.49 -11.94
N SER A 30 15.72 22.35 -12.87
CA SER A 30 14.85 22.96 -13.89
C SER A 30 14.56 22.08 -15.10
N GLU A 31 15.25 20.95 -15.27
CA GLU A 31 15.07 20.03 -16.41
C GLU A 31 14.07 18.90 -16.12
N ARG A 32 13.55 18.82 -14.87
CA ARG A 32 12.61 17.79 -14.42
C ARG A 32 11.14 18.22 -14.43
N GLN A 33 10.85 19.48 -14.74
CA GLN A 33 9.49 20.02 -14.70
C GLN A 33 8.96 20.20 -16.13
N ALA A 34 7.67 19.88 -16.30
CA ALA A 34 6.98 20.11 -17.56
C ALA A 34 6.80 21.62 -17.78
N LYS A 35 6.84 22.04 -19.03
CA LYS A 35 6.79 23.45 -19.40
C LYS A 35 5.72 23.71 -20.43
N LEU A 36 5.04 24.85 -20.32
CA LEU A 36 4.19 25.34 -21.39
C LEU A 36 5.06 26.01 -22.44
N VAL A 37 4.93 25.58 -23.68
CA VAL A 37 5.71 26.09 -24.81
C VAL A 37 4.79 26.56 -25.93
N CYS A 38 5.29 27.46 -26.77
CA CYS A 38 4.60 27.86 -27.99
C CYS A 38 4.49 26.65 -28.93
N ALA A 39 3.28 26.33 -29.40
CA ALA A 39 3.08 25.20 -30.31
C ALA A 39 3.79 25.39 -31.67
N LYS A 40 4.08 26.63 -32.07
CA LYS A 40 4.72 26.94 -33.35
C LYS A 40 6.25 26.83 -33.33
N CYS A 41 6.89 27.27 -32.24
CA CYS A 41 8.36 27.40 -32.19
C CYS A 41 9.02 26.79 -30.95
N GLU A 42 8.22 26.12 -30.11
CA GLU A 42 8.62 25.46 -28.87
C GLU A 42 9.32 26.36 -27.85
N HIS A 43 9.21 27.69 -28.01
CA HIS A 43 9.75 28.62 -27.05
C HIS A 43 9.03 28.48 -25.71
N HIS A 44 9.80 28.50 -24.63
CA HIS A 44 9.26 28.50 -23.27
C HIS A 44 8.32 29.67 -23.05
N LEU A 45 7.15 29.42 -22.46
CA LEU A 45 6.18 30.46 -22.13
C LEU A 45 5.99 30.59 -20.62
N VAL A 46 5.76 29.49 -19.92
CA VAL A 46 5.57 29.48 -18.45
C VAL A 46 5.77 28.07 -17.89
N GLU A 47 6.22 27.97 -16.64
CA GLU A 47 6.33 26.71 -15.92
C GLU A 47 4.94 26.17 -15.56
N THR A 48 4.77 24.84 -15.53
CA THR A 48 3.43 24.26 -15.25
C THR A 48 2.97 24.43 -13.80
N SER A 49 3.88 24.71 -12.86
CA SER A 49 3.55 25.01 -11.46
C SER A 49 2.70 26.27 -11.29
N ASP A 50 2.76 27.18 -12.28
CA ASP A 50 2.07 28.47 -12.22
C ASP A 50 0.76 28.49 -13.04
N LEU A 51 0.30 27.31 -13.48
CA LEU A 51 -0.90 27.12 -14.29
C LEU A 51 -2.08 26.58 -13.47
N PHE A 52 -3.25 27.17 -13.73
CA PHE A 52 -4.54 26.80 -13.15
C PHE A 52 -5.53 26.50 -14.26
N PHE A 53 -6.39 25.50 -14.04
CA PHE A 53 -7.48 25.18 -14.97
C PHE A 53 -8.77 25.80 -14.47
N LEU A 54 -9.35 26.70 -15.26
CA LEU A 54 -10.56 27.44 -14.91
C LEU A 54 -11.70 27.04 -15.83
N HIS A 55 -12.84 26.70 -15.25
CA HIS A 55 -14.09 26.62 -15.99
C HIS A 55 -14.66 28.03 -16.14
N TRP A 56 -14.75 28.54 -17.37
CA TRP A 56 -15.23 29.90 -17.67
C TRP A 56 -16.03 29.92 -18.97
N GLN A 57 -17.27 30.45 -18.91
CA GLN A 57 -18.29 30.75 -19.95
C GLN A 57 -18.41 29.84 -21.21
N ARG A 58 -17.33 29.37 -21.83
CA ARG A 58 -17.27 28.53 -23.03
C ARG A 58 -16.28 27.36 -22.94
N GLY A 59 -15.78 27.01 -21.76
CA GLY A 59 -15.00 25.79 -21.57
C GLY A 59 -13.98 25.86 -20.45
N VAL A 60 -13.04 24.91 -20.46
CA VAL A 60 -11.90 24.87 -19.54
C VAL A 60 -10.75 25.64 -20.17
N HIS A 61 -10.21 26.60 -19.42
CA HIS A 61 -9.11 27.46 -19.82
C HIS A 61 -7.88 27.22 -18.95
N VAL A 62 -6.70 27.27 -19.55
CA VAL A 62 -5.43 27.26 -18.83
C VAL A 62 -5.06 28.71 -18.52
N ALA A 63 -4.91 29.03 -17.25
CA ALA A 63 -4.69 30.39 -16.77
C ALA A 63 -3.44 30.46 -15.91
N SER A 64 -2.69 31.56 -15.99
CA SER A 64 -1.72 31.93 -14.97
C SER A 64 -2.12 33.25 -14.35
N PHE A 65 -2.14 33.32 -13.02
CA PHE A 65 -2.41 34.53 -12.25
C PHE A 65 -1.11 35.25 -11.84
N GLN A 66 0.04 34.67 -12.15
CA GLN A 66 1.33 35.28 -11.87
C GLN A 66 1.81 36.11 -13.06
N ASN A 67 2.53 37.20 -12.77
CA ASN A 67 3.11 38.05 -13.81
C ASN A 67 4.35 37.43 -14.47
N ALA A 68 4.95 36.40 -13.87
CA ALA A 68 6.08 35.65 -14.45
C ALA A 68 5.75 35.08 -15.84
N ALA A 69 4.47 34.74 -16.11
CA ALA A 69 3.99 34.29 -17.41
C ALA A 69 4.13 35.34 -18.54
N LEU A 70 4.34 36.63 -18.21
CA LEU A 70 4.46 37.71 -19.19
C LEU A 70 5.90 37.94 -19.67
N GLU A 71 6.92 37.40 -18.98
CA GLU A 71 8.33 37.62 -19.33
C GLU A 71 8.69 37.07 -20.73
N HIS A 72 7.93 36.09 -21.21
CA HIS A 72 8.14 35.46 -22.51
C HIS A 72 7.04 35.80 -23.53
N LEU A 73 6.20 36.80 -23.22
CA LEU A 73 5.06 37.21 -24.03
C LEU A 73 5.09 38.71 -24.34
N LYS A 74 4.85 39.07 -25.60
CA LYS A 74 4.67 40.45 -26.05
C LYS A 74 3.18 40.80 -26.03
N SER A 75 2.84 41.91 -25.38
CA SER A 75 1.48 42.42 -25.32
C SER A 75 1.15 43.31 -26.52
N THR A 76 -0.05 43.12 -27.08
CA THR A 76 -0.65 43.96 -28.11
C THR A 76 -2.10 44.22 -27.76
N GLU A 77 -2.67 45.32 -28.25
CA GLU A 77 -4.05 45.68 -27.96
C GLU A 77 -5.01 44.57 -28.42
N HIS A 78 -5.95 44.18 -27.56
CA HIS A 78 -6.87 43.11 -27.93
C HIS A 78 -7.90 43.64 -28.94
N PRO A 79 -8.08 43.01 -30.12
CA PRO A 79 -8.96 43.53 -31.18
C PRO A 79 -10.44 43.67 -30.79
N LEU A 80 -10.84 43.01 -29.71
CA LEU A 80 -12.20 43.02 -29.16
C LEU A 80 -12.29 43.73 -27.81
N ALA A 81 -11.26 44.46 -27.36
CA ALA A 81 -11.27 45.12 -26.05
C ALA A 81 -12.46 46.10 -25.90
N SER A 82 -12.86 46.77 -26.99
CA SER A 82 -14.00 47.69 -27.02
C SER A 82 -15.38 47.03 -26.85
N ILE A 83 -15.50 45.74 -27.20
CA ILE A 83 -16.76 44.97 -27.17
C ILE A 83 -16.76 43.98 -25.98
N GLN A 84 -15.58 43.54 -25.56
CA GLN A 84 -15.36 42.57 -24.48
C GLN A 84 -14.36 43.18 -23.50
N PRO A 85 -14.80 44.07 -22.60
CA PRO A 85 -13.90 44.84 -21.72
C PRO A 85 -13.09 43.96 -20.75
N TRP A 86 -13.53 42.72 -20.51
CA TRP A 86 -12.77 41.73 -19.74
C TRP A 86 -11.53 41.22 -20.46
N LYS A 87 -11.37 41.44 -21.78
CA LYS A 87 -10.17 41.13 -22.56
C LYS A 87 -9.32 42.38 -22.72
N GLN A 88 -8.25 42.44 -21.94
CA GLN A 88 -7.40 43.62 -21.87
C GLN A 88 -6.37 43.65 -23.00
N ALA A 89 -5.69 42.52 -23.27
CA ALA A 89 -4.62 42.47 -24.26
C ALA A 89 -4.47 41.10 -24.91
N LYS A 90 -3.99 41.08 -26.15
CA LYS A 90 -3.56 39.85 -26.84
C LYS A 90 -2.07 39.63 -26.59
N LEU A 91 -1.69 38.42 -26.23
CA LEU A 91 -0.32 38.07 -25.87
C LEU A 91 0.29 37.13 -26.92
N ASN A 92 1.41 37.56 -27.48
CA ASN A 92 2.14 36.86 -28.53
C ASN A 92 3.45 36.29 -28.00
N CYS A 93 3.88 35.14 -28.53
CA CYS A 93 5.19 34.57 -28.20
C CYS A 93 6.32 35.49 -28.69
N THR A 94 7.23 35.89 -27.80
CA THR A 94 8.36 36.80 -28.15
C THR A 94 9.27 36.28 -29.27
N LYS A 95 9.37 34.96 -29.43
CA LYS A 95 10.24 34.33 -30.44
C LYS A 95 9.64 34.25 -31.84
N CYS A 96 8.33 34.05 -31.98
CA CYS A 96 7.71 33.79 -33.30
C CYS A 96 6.46 34.64 -33.60
N ASP A 97 6.14 35.56 -32.68
CA ASP A 97 5.00 36.49 -32.69
C ASP A 97 3.61 35.83 -32.89
N SER A 98 3.53 34.51 -32.66
CA SER A 98 2.24 33.81 -32.69
C SER A 98 1.40 34.20 -31.48
N GLY A 99 0.12 34.51 -31.69
CA GLY A 99 -0.83 34.76 -30.60
C GLY A 99 -1.07 33.49 -29.79
N VAL A 100 -0.62 33.47 -28.54
CA VAL A 100 -0.65 32.28 -27.67
C VAL A 100 -1.56 32.45 -26.45
N ALA A 101 -1.84 33.69 -26.02
CA ALA A 101 -2.66 33.94 -24.85
C ALA A 101 -3.44 35.26 -24.93
N THR A 102 -4.31 35.50 -23.95
CA THR A 102 -5.08 36.75 -23.77
C THR A 102 -4.98 37.16 -22.31
N ARG A 103 -4.60 38.41 -22.04
CA ARG A 103 -4.70 39.01 -20.70
C ARG A 103 -6.15 39.39 -20.46
N ALA A 104 -6.71 38.91 -19.36
CA ALA A 104 -8.11 39.06 -19.05
C ALA A 104 -8.35 39.30 -17.57
N THR A 105 -9.43 40.01 -17.23
CA THR A 105 -9.92 40.09 -15.85
C THR A 105 -10.89 38.94 -15.60
N VAL A 106 -10.49 38.00 -14.75
CA VAL A 106 -11.21 36.77 -14.42
C VAL A 106 -11.55 36.82 -12.93
N ARG A 107 -12.84 36.86 -12.59
CA ARG A 107 -13.34 36.99 -11.21
C ARG A 107 -12.75 38.18 -10.43
N GLY A 108 -12.53 39.32 -11.10
CA GLY A 108 -11.97 40.52 -10.48
C GLY A 108 -10.45 40.50 -10.30
N GLN A 109 -9.75 39.46 -10.76
CA GLN A 109 -8.30 39.37 -10.77
C GLN A 109 -7.76 39.30 -12.19
N GLU A 110 -6.56 39.80 -12.43
CA GLU A 110 -5.92 39.67 -13.74
C GLU A 110 -5.34 38.27 -13.93
N ALA A 111 -5.60 37.69 -15.11
CA ALA A 111 -5.11 36.38 -15.49
C ALA A 111 -4.64 36.37 -16.94
N THR A 112 -3.63 35.57 -17.22
CA THR A 112 -3.15 35.25 -18.56
C THR A 112 -3.79 33.94 -19.00
N LEU A 113 -4.70 34.00 -19.97
CA LEU A 113 -5.44 32.84 -20.50
C LEU A 113 -4.76 32.30 -21.76
N PHE A 114 -4.22 31.08 -21.69
CA PHE A 114 -3.53 30.44 -22.82
C PHE A 114 -4.49 29.73 -23.76
N SER A 115 -4.28 29.89 -25.07
CA SER A 115 -5.08 29.22 -26.10
C SER A 115 -4.52 27.82 -26.37
N ALA A 116 -5.30 26.79 -26.02
CA ALA A 116 -4.91 25.39 -26.23
C ALA A 116 -4.56 25.02 -27.68
N LYS A 117 -4.97 25.83 -28.67
CA LYS A 117 -4.60 25.65 -30.09
C LYS A 117 -3.19 26.15 -30.44
N HIS A 118 -2.61 27.00 -29.60
CA HIS A 118 -1.37 27.73 -29.90
C HIS A 118 -0.26 27.47 -28.86
N VAL A 119 -0.54 26.64 -27.85
CA VAL A 119 0.43 26.21 -26.84
C VAL A 119 0.43 24.69 -26.70
N SER A 120 1.57 24.15 -26.31
CA SER A 120 1.80 22.73 -26.08
C SER A 120 2.55 22.52 -24.77
N LEU A 121 2.51 21.29 -24.24
CA LEU A 121 3.32 20.91 -23.07
C LEU A 121 4.58 20.20 -23.52
N LYS A 122 5.73 20.71 -23.09
CA LYS A 122 7.03 20.07 -23.24
C LYS A 122 7.36 19.31 -21.96
N LEU A 123 7.45 17.98 -22.08
CA LEU A 123 7.73 17.09 -20.96
C LEU A 123 9.24 16.97 -20.69
N PRO A 124 9.65 16.59 -19.47
CA PRO A 124 11.04 16.33 -19.13
C PRO A 124 11.69 15.23 -19.99
N LEU A 125 13.02 15.25 -20.08
CA LEU A 125 13.81 14.20 -20.73
C LEU A 125 13.49 12.82 -20.15
N GLY A 126 13.05 11.89 -20.99
CA GLY A 126 12.61 10.53 -20.60
C GLY A 126 11.11 10.28 -20.78
N PHE A 127 10.31 11.32 -21.07
CA PHE A 127 8.89 11.22 -21.43
C PHE A 127 8.69 11.51 -22.94
N ASN A 128 7.62 10.98 -23.54
CA ASN A 128 7.32 11.10 -24.98
C ASN A 128 7.14 12.57 -25.43
N PRO A 129 7.27 12.89 -26.75
CA PRO A 129 7.50 14.25 -27.24
C PRO A 129 6.29 15.18 -27.07
N ILE A 130 6.55 16.48 -27.24
CA ILE A 130 5.62 17.62 -27.08
C ILE A 130 4.19 17.28 -27.52
N VAL A 131 3.24 17.36 -26.59
CA VAL A 131 1.84 17.01 -26.83
C VAL A 131 0.97 18.27 -26.77
N SER A 132 0.03 18.41 -27.72
CA SER A 132 -0.98 19.46 -27.68
C SER A 132 -1.89 19.25 -26.45
N ILE A 133 -2.27 20.34 -25.78
CA ILE A 133 -3.05 20.31 -24.52
C ILE A 133 -4.37 19.54 -24.67
N SER A 134 -4.94 19.48 -25.88
CA SER A 134 -6.17 18.74 -26.16
C SER A 134 -5.99 17.21 -26.26
N GLY A 135 -4.78 16.67 -26.02
CA GLY A 135 -4.44 15.26 -26.29
C GLY A 135 -3.73 14.51 -25.16
N VAL A 136 -3.69 15.02 -23.92
CA VAL A 136 -2.97 14.38 -22.81
C VAL A 136 -3.93 13.80 -21.77
N PRO A 137 -3.73 12.55 -21.29
CA PRO A 137 -4.41 11.99 -20.13
C PRO A 137 -4.05 12.73 -18.83
N SER A 138 -4.95 12.65 -17.85
CA SER A 138 -5.00 13.39 -16.57
C SER A 138 -3.84 13.19 -15.60
N ASP A 139 -2.84 12.38 -15.92
CA ASP A 139 -1.88 11.86 -14.93
C ASP A 139 -0.73 12.83 -14.64
N VAL A 140 -0.71 13.97 -15.35
CA VAL A 140 0.20 15.12 -15.12
C VAL A 140 -0.55 16.31 -14.46
N PHE A 141 -1.86 16.19 -14.25
CA PHE A 141 -2.71 17.24 -13.68
C PHE A 141 -3.23 16.82 -12.30
N ARG A 142 -2.92 17.60 -11.26
CA ARG A 142 -3.60 17.46 -9.96
C ARG A 142 -5.05 17.94 -10.10
N PHE A 143 -5.98 17.02 -10.35
CA PHE A 143 -7.40 17.25 -10.11
C PHE A 143 -7.71 16.99 -8.64
N SER A 144 -8.61 17.77 -8.03
CA SER A 144 -8.98 17.61 -6.61
C SER A 144 -9.59 16.24 -6.30
N SER A 145 -10.23 15.56 -7.27
CA SER A 145 -10.53 14.13 -7.22
C SER A 145 -10.94 13.56 -8.60
N TRP A 146 -10.67 12.28 -8.85
CA TRP A 146 -11.17 11.55 -10.05
C TRP A 146 -12.70 11.34 -10.03
N SER A 147 -13.28 11.30 -8.82
CA SER A 147 -14.73 11.24 -8.59
C SER A 147 -15.46 12.46 -9.14
N ASP A 148 -14.89 13.66 -9.03
CA ASP A 148 -15.50 14.89 -9.56
C ASP A 148 -15.54 14.87 -11.10
N LEU A 149 -14.48 14.35 -11.74
CA LEU A 149 -14.42 14.22 -13.19
C LEU A 149 -15.48 13.23 -13.71
N MET A 150 -15.67 12.11 -13.03
CA MET A 150 -16.66 11.10 -13.44
C MET A 150 -18.10 11.60 -13.21
N ALA A 151 -18.37 12.29 -12.11
CA ALA A 151 -19.66 12.95 -11.88
C ALA A 151 -19.98 13.98 -12.97
N GLN A 152 -18.99 14.75 -13.42
CA GLN A 152 -19.14 15.76 -14.46
C GLN A 152 -19.29 15.19 -15.88
N VAL A 153 -18.62 14.08 -16.19
CA VAL A 153 -18.77 13.35 -17.48
C VAL A 153 -20.17 12.72 -17.59
N ILE A 154 -20.73 12.25 -16.48
CA ILE A 154 -22.10 11.70 -16.44
C ILE A 154 -23.13 12.84 -16.56
N ALA A 155 -22.90 13.97 -15.91
CA ALA A 155 -23.81 15.12 -15.94
C ALA A 155 -23.80 15.90 -17.27
N THR A 156 -22.75 15.78 -18.09
CA THR A 156 -22.58 16.59 -19.31
C THR A 156 -22.26 15.72 -20.54
N PRO A 157 -23.27 15.30 -21.33
CA PRO A 157 -23.08 14.43 -22.50
C PRO A 157 -22.14 14.99 -23.58
N ALA A 158 -22.10 16.32 -23.72
CA ALA A 158 -21.18 17.00 -24.65
C ALA A 158 -19.71 16.82 -24.25
N LEU A 159 -19.41 16.76 -22.95
CA LEU A 159 -18.06 16.55 -22.42
C LEU A 159 -17.55 15.15 -22.78
N LYS A 160 -18.42 14.14 -22.72
CA LYS A 160 -18.15 12.75 -23.15
C LYS A 160 -17.81 12.68 -24.66
N ALA A 161 -18.48 13.46 -25.49
CA ALA A 161 -18.24 13.52 -26.93
C ALA A 161 -16.92 14.26 -27.29
N VAL A 162 -16.58 15.32 -26.53
CA VAL A 162 -15.37 16.12 -26.73
C VAL A 162 -14.11 15.39 -26.24
N LEU A 163 -14.19 14.64 -25.14
CA LEU A 163 -13.05 13.94 -24.54
C LEU A 163 -12.60 12.69 -25.31
N LYS A 164 -13.28 12.29 -26.40
CA LYS A 164 -12.96 11.09 -27.21
C LYS A 164 -12.58 9.87 -26.36
N ILE A 165 -13.30 9.61 -25.26
CA ILE A 165 -13.14 8.37 -24.51
C ILE A 165 -13.71 7.26 -25.40
N ARG A 166 -12.85 6.61 -26.18
CA ARG A 166 -13.22 5.49 -27.03
C ARG A 166 -13.36 4.24 -26.17
N GLU A 167 -14.54 3.63 -26.19
CA GLU A 167 -14.66 2.20 -25.91
C GLU A 167 -13.92 1.45 -27.01
N ASP A 168 -12.98 0.57 -26.63
CA ASP A 168 -12.30 -0.35 -27.55
C ASP A 168 -13.31 -1.33 -28.15
N LYS A 169 -13.97 -0.92 -29.24
CA LYS A 169 -14.55 -1.87 -30.18
C LYS A 169 -13.45 -2.31 -31.13
N LYS A 170 -13.08 -3.60 -31.02
CA LYS A 170 -12.28 -4.34 -32.02
C LYS A 170 -12.70 -3.89 -33.42
N LEU A 171 -11.77 -3.34 -34.21
CA LEU A 171 -11.96 -3.18 -35.65
C LEU A 171 -11.01 -4.08 -36.45
N PRO A 172 -11.45 -4.59 -37.61
CA PRO A 172 -10.69 -5.51 -38.43
C PRO A 172 -9.63 -4.80 -39.26
N ALA A 173 -8.63 -5.58 -39.66
CA ALA A 173 -7.49 -5.16 -40.46
C ALA A 173 -7.91 -4.59 -41.82
N THR A 174 -7.32 -3.46 -42.21
CA THR A 174 -7.06 -3.16 -43.62
C THR A 174 -5.78 -2.34 -43.79
N THR A 175 -4.98 -2.84 -44.70
CA THR A 175 -3.70 -2.39 -45.26
C THR A 175 -3.64 -0.93 -45.69
N THR A 176 -2.51 -0.27 -45.45
CA THR A 176 -1.59 0.23 -46.50
C THR A 176 -0.29 0.76 -45.87
N SER A 177 0.80 0.48 -46.56
CA SER A 177 2.20 0.66 -46.21
C SER A 177 2.71 2.09 -46.45
N THR A 178 3.58 2.60 -45.57
CA THR A 178 4.91 3.19 -45.92
C THR A 178 5.77 3.41 -44.66
N THR A 179 6.73 2.52 -44.48
CA THR A 179 8.11 2.69 -43.95
C THR A 179 8.47 3.94 -43.13
N THR A 180 8.34 3.82 -41.81
CA THR A 180 9.45 3.88 -40.83
C THR A 180 9.05 2.90 -39.74
N SER A 181 9.84 1.85 -39.49
CA SER A 181 9.44 0.73 -38.63
C SER A 181 9.08 1.23 -37.22
N PRO A 182 7.79 1.28 -36.84
CA PRO A 182 7.43 1.47 -35.45
C PRO A 182 7.84 0.18 -34.74
N SER A 183 8.38 0.28 -33.52
CA SER A 183 8.48 -0.88 -32.64
C SER A 183 7.15 -1.66 -32.69
N PRO A 184 7.17 -3.00 -32.85
CA PRO A 184 5.95 -3.78 -32.99
C PRO A 184 4.99 -3.45 -31.83
N PRO A 185 3.67 -3.38 -32.09
CA PRO A 185 2.70 -3.15 -31.03
C PRO A 185 2.91 -4.18 -29.93
N VAL A 186 3.05 -3.71 -28.69
CA VAL A 186 3.32 -4.55 -27.54
C VAL A 186 2.16 -5.54 -27.39
N ASP A 187 2.44 -6.83 -27.61
CA ASP A 187 1.45 -7.87 -27.44
C ASP A 187 1.29 -8.20 -25.94
N HIS A 188 0.48 -7.39 -25.27
CA HIS A 188 0.14 -7.56 -23.87
C HIS A 188 -0.46 -8.94 -23.57
N LYS A 189 -1.12 -9.60 -24.53
CA LYS A 189 -1.69 -10.94 -24.34
C LYS A 189 -0.59 -12.00 -24.32
N ALA A 190 0.39 -11.89 -25.23
CA ALA A 190 1.56 -12.77 -25.22
C ALA A 190 2.37 -12.61 -23.93
N ILE A 191 2.59 -11.37 -23.49
CA ILE A 191 3.27 -11.09 -22.20
C ILE A 191 2.49 -11.71 -21.04
N ASN A 192 1.16 -11.53 -20.99
CA ASN A 192 0.35 -12.11 -19.93
C ASN A 192 0.45 -13.64 -19.91
N THR A 193 0.44 -14.26 -21.08
CA THR A 193 0.60 -15.71 -21.22
C THR A 193 1.96 -16.17 -20.68
N LYS A 194 3.05 -15.46 -21.01
CA LYS A 194 4.38 -15.76 -20.46
C LYS A 194 4.40 -15.67 -18.92
N ILE A 195 3.79 -14.64 -18.35
CA ILE A 195 3.70 -14.46 -16.88
C ILE A 195 2.91 -15.61 -16.24
N LEU A 196 1.78 -16.02 -16.85
CA LEU A 196 0.97 -17.14 -16.38
C LEU A 196 1.73 -18.47 -16.43
N LEU A 197 2.56 -18.66 -17.45
CA LEU A 197 3.40 -19.85 -17.63
C LEU A 197 4.70 -19.83 -16.81
N GLY A 198 5.04 -18.71 -16.17
CA GLY A 198 6.20 -18.61 -15.28
C GLY A 198 6.14 -19.71 -14.20
N GLN A 199 7.27 -20.38 -13.95
CA GLN A 199 7.32 -21.57 -13.09
C GLN A 199 7.70 -21.26 -11.64
N SER A 200 8.19 -20.06 -11.37
CA SER A 200 8.62 -19.62 -10.05
C SER A 200 8.42 -18.11 -9.83
N ALA A 201 8.52 -17.67 -8.58
CA ALA A 201 8.48 -16.26 -8.22
C ALA A 201 9.62 -15.46 -8.88
N ILE A 202 10.82 -16.04 -8.96
CA ILE A 202 11.97 -15.39 -9.61
C ILE A 202 11.75 -15.24 -11.12
N ASP A 203 11.15 -16.23 -11.80
CA ASP A 203 10.83 -16.13 -13.23
C ASP A 203 9.84 -14.99 -13.49
N VAL A 204 8.79 -14.87 -12.64
CA VAL A 204 7.81 -13.79 -12.75
C VAL A 204 8.49 -12.43 -12.62
N LEU A 205 9.35 -12.24 -11.61
CA LEU A 205 10.09 -10.99 -11.43
C LEU A 205 11.04 -10.70 -12.60
N GLN A 206 11.70 -11.71 -13.16
CA GLN A 206 12.56 -11.56 -14.34
C GLN A 206 11.77 -11.13 -15.58
N LEU A 207 10.64 -11.78 -15.85
CA LEU A 207 9.75 -11.43 -16.97
C LEU A 207 9.28 -9.98 -16.88
N VAL A 208 8.83 -9.55 -15.69
CA VAL A 208 8.38 -8.17 -15.46
C VAL A 208 9.53 -7.19 -15.62
N SER A 209 10.71 -7.49 -15.08
CA SER A 209 11.87 -6.58 -15.12
C SER A 209 12.40 -6.33 -16.53
N ASN A 210 12.19 -7.28 -17.45
CA ASN A 210 12.67 -7.20 -18.83
C ASN A 210 11.69 -6.47 -19.77
N GLU A 211 10.43 -6.29 -19.34
CA GLU A 211 9.38 -5.70 -20.18
C GLU A 211 9.16 -4.22 -19.82
N LYS A 212 9.32 -3.33 -20.80
CA LYS A 212 9.23 -1.87 -20.60
C LYS A 212 7.80 -1.32 -20.62
N HIS A 213 6.87 -2.09 -21.16
CA HIS A 213 5.51 -1.63 -21.47
C HIS A 213 4.48 -2.62 -20.94
N LEU A 214 4.37 -2.73 -19.61
CA LEU A 214 3.33 -3.52 -18.98
C LEU A 214 2.04 -2.70 -18.85
N ASN A 215 0.89 -3.36 -18.99
CA ASN A 215 -0.39 -2.76 -18.66
C ASN A 215 -0.91 -3.28 -17.31
N HIS A 216 -1.98 -2.68 -16.79
CA HIS A 216 -2.60 -3.09 -15.52
C HIS A 216 -2.94 -4.59 -15.44
N VAL A 217 -3.36 -5.24 -16.54
CA VAL A 217 -3.65 -6.68 -16.54
C VAL A 217 -2.39 -7.51 -16.37
N ASN A 218 -1.31 -7.16 -17.07
CA ASN A 218 -0.02 -7.85 -16.95
C ASN A 218 0.53 -7.73 -15.54
N VAL A 219 0.47 -6.54 -14.96
CA VAL A 219 1.00 -6.26 -13.63
C VAL A 219 0.19 -6.95 -12.55
N LEU A 220 -1.15 -6.89 -12.62
CA LEU A 220 -2.03 -7.65 -11.71
C LEU A 220 -1.77 -9.16 -11.78
N THR A 221 -1.61 -9.68 -13.00
CA THR A 221 -1.32 -11.11 -13.21
C THR A 221 0.04 -11.48 -12.61
N ALA A 222 1.07 -10.66 -12.82
CA ALA A 222 2.39 -10.88 -12.24
C ALA A 222 2.35 -10.85 -10.72
N PHE A 223 1.71 -9.84 -10.14
CA PHE A 223 1.58 -9.70 -8.69
C PHE A 223 0.84 -10.89 -8.08
N GLN A 224 -0.27 -11.31 -8.69
CA GLN A 224 -1.04 -12.47 -8.25
C GLN A 224 -0.23 -13.78 -8.34
N ARG A 225 0.51 -13.98 -9.44
CA ARG A 225 1.37 -15.16 -9.63
C ARG A 225 2.50 -15.19 -8.60
N PHE A 226 3.13 -14.05 -8.35
CA PHE A 226 4.17 -13.93 -7.33
C PHE A 226 3.62 -14.27 -5.93
N ALA A 227 2.49 -13.68 -5.54
CA ALA A 227 1.83 -13.96 -4.26
C ALA A 227 1.48 -15.45 -4.10
N MET A 228 0.98 -16.08 -5.16
CA MET A 228 0.67 -17.51 -5.18
C MET A 228 1.92 -18.37 -4.93
N PHE A 229 3.04 -18.07 -5.59
CA PHE A 229 4.30 -18.77 -5.36
C PHE A 229 4.81 -18.57 -3.93
N HIS A 230 4.79 -17.35 -3.43
CA HIS A 230 5.18 -17.04 -2.06
C HIS A 230 4.36 -17.84 -1.03
N GLN A 231 3.05 -17.88 -1.19
CA GLN A 231 2.16 -18.64 -0.31
C GLN A 231 2.40 -20.14 -0.39
N ARG A 232 2.65 -20.67 -1.59
CA ARG A 232 3.02 -22.08 -1.77
C ARG A 232 4.33 -22.41 -1.06
N THR A 233 5.35 -21.57 -1.17
CA THR A 233 6.62 -21.74 -0.46
C THR A 233 6.43 -21.78 1.05
N LEU A 234 5.55 -20.93 1.62
CA LEU A 234 5.20 -20.98 3.04
C LEU A 234 4.56 -22.32 3.44
N GLN A 235 3.67 -22.85 2.61
CA GLN A 235 3.02 -24.14 2.83
C GLN A 235 4.03 -25.29 2.76
N ASP A 236 4.92 -25.29 1.77
CA ASP A 236 5.97 -26.29 1.60
C ASP A 236 6.92 -26.31 2.81
N ILE A 237 7.32 -25.14 3.33
CA ILE A 237 8.11 -25.03 4.57
C ILE A 237 7.35 -25.62 5.76
N ALA A 238 6.06 -25.28 5.91
CA ALA A 238 5.26 -25.79 7.02
C ALA A 238 5.11 -27.31 6.96
N GLN A 239 4.93 -27.88 5.76
CA GLN A 239 4.86 -29.31 5.54
C GLN A 239 6.19 -30.00 5.85
N LEU A 240 7.32 -29.45 5.37
CA LEU A 240 8.66 -29.96 5.68
C LEU A 240 8.92 -29.96 7.18
N LYS A 241 8.56 -28.88 7.89
CA LYS A 241 8.72 -28.79 9.35
C LYS A 241 7.89 -29.84 10.09
N LYS A 242 6.65 -30.12 9.64
CA LYS A 242 5.80 -31.17 10.23
C LYS A 242 6.33 -32.58 10.02
N GLN A 243 7.03 -32.83 8.92
CA GLN A 243 7.64 -34.13 8.63
C GLN A 243 8.88 -34.40 9.49
N ARG A 244 9.42 -33.39 10.18
CA ARG A 244 10.58 -33.52 11.06
C ARG A 244 10.13 -33.65 12.51
N ILE A 245 10.15 -34.87 13.07
CA ILE A 245 10.43 -35.28 14.48
C ILE A 245 10.19 -36.81 14.59
N PRO A 246 11.03 -37.61 15.30
CA PRO A 246 11.80 -37.23 16.50
C PRO A 246 13.32 -37.53 16.50
N ASN A 247 14.03 -36.75 17.33
CA ASN A 247 15.20 -37.12 18.16
C ASN A 247 16.02 -38.34 17.73
N VAL A 248 16.81 -38.22 16.67
CA VAL A 248 17.81 -39.23 16.33
C VAL A 248 19.06 -38.95 17.17
N VAL A 249 19.21 -39.70 18.26
CA VAL A 249 20.36 -39.65 19.18
C VAL A 249 21.62 -40.28 18.55
N GLN A 250 21.50 -40.95 17.40
CA GLN A 250 22.62 -41.46 16.60
C GLN A 250 22.30 -41.34 15.11
N VAL A 251 22.93 -40.38 14.44
CA VAL A 251 22.77 -40.15 13.00
C VAL A 251 23.67 -41.15 12.26
N ASP A 252 23.09 -42.14 11.59
CA ASP A 252 23.83 -42.95 10.62
C ASP A 252 24.11 -42.14 9.33
N GLU A 253 24.94 -42.66 8.41
CA GLU A 253 25.30 -41.92 7.18
C GLU A 253 24.09 -41.62 6.28
N GLU A 254 23.05 -42.46 6.31
CA GLU A 254 21.83 -42.29 5.51
C GLU A 254 20.94 -41.17 6.09
N ASP A 255 20.81 -41.11 7.41
CA ASP A 255 20.14 -40.04 8.14
C ASP A 255 20.88 -38.71 8.03
N ALA A 256 22.22 -38.72 7.93
CA ALA A 256 23.02 -37.54 7.65
C ALA A 256 22.71 -36.96 6.26
N ALA A 257 22.66 -37.81 5.23
CA ALA A 257 22.33 -37.40 3.86
C ALA A 257 20.88 -36.85 3.76
N ARG A 258 19.93 -37.49 4.44
CA ARG A 258 18.53 -37.01 4.52
C ARG A 258 18.43 -35.66 5.23
N LEU A 259 19.19 -35.47 6.31
CA LEU A 259 19.24 -34.22 7.05
C LEU A 259 19.86 -33.09 6.22
N ASP A 260 20.88 -33.37 5.42
CA ASP A 260 21.50 -32.38 4.54
C ASP A 260 20.59 -32.01 3.36
N LEU A 261 19.90 -32.98 2.75
CA LEU A 261 18.86 -32.69 1.75
C LEU A 261 17.75 -31.80 2.31
N TYR A 262 17.30 -32.08 3.54
CA TYR A 262 16.33 -31.25 4.25
C TYR A 262 16.84 -29.82 4.46
N LYS A 263 18.09 -29.64 4.92
CA LYS A 263 18.68 -28.31 5.12
C LYS A 263 18.77 -27.53 3.80
N VAL A 264 19.22 -28.18 2.72
CA VAL A 264 19.33 -27.55 1.39
C VAL A 264 17.97 -27.11 0.87
N GLN A 265 16.94 -27.96 1.00
CA GLN A 265 15.57 -27.61 0.61
C GLN A 265 15.03 -26.43 1.42
N LEU A 266 15.22 -26.43 2.73
CA LEU A 266 14.77 -25.34 3.59
C LEU A 266 15.50 -24.02 3.28
N GLN A 267 16.81 -24.06 3.03
CA GLN A 267 17.59 -22.90 2.61
C GLN A 267 17.09 -22.33 1.29
N ARG A 268 16.77 -23.19 0.31
CA ARG A 268 16.19 -22.76 -0.97
C ARG A 268 14.85 -22.06 -0.75
N TYR A 269 13.94 -22.66 0.02
CA TYR A 269 12.64 -22.03 0.29
C TYR A 269 12.77 -20.71 1.04
N HIS A 270 13.70 -20.60 1.99
CA HIS A 270 13.98 -19.32 2.64
C HIS A 270 14.54 -18.28 1.68
N HIS A 271 15.39 -18.67 0.73
CA HIS A 271 15.83 -17.77 -0.33
C HIS A 271 14.65 -17.25 -1.18
N ASP A 272 13.74 -18.14 -1.57
CA ASP A 272 12.54 -17.77 -2.34
C ASP A 272 11.61 -16.83 -1.56
N LEU A 273 11.43 -17.03 -0.25
CA LEU A 273 10.67 -16.11 0.60
C LEU A 273 11.34 -14.72 0.68
N ASN A 274 12.68 -14.68 0.71
CA ASN A 274 13.42 -13.42 0.79
C ASN A 274 13.35 -12.58 -0.49
N LEU A 275 12.78 -13.10 -1.59
CA LEU A 275 12.54 -12.31 -2.81
C LEU A 275 11.67 -11.08 -2.56
N ILE A 276 10.82 -11.10 -1.53
CA ILE A 276 9.99 -9.95 -1.12
C ILE A 276 10.82 -8.75 -0.65
N TYR A 277 12.09 -8.97 -0.28
CA TYR A 277 13.01 -7.90 0.11
C TYR A 277 13.88 -7.42 -1.07
N SER A 278 13.70 -7.98 -2.27
CA SER A 278 14.47 -7.61 -3.44
C SER A 278 13.97 -6.31 -4.08
N SER A 279 14.88 -5.55 -4.70
CA SER A 279 14.51 -4.35 -5.48
C SER A 279 13.55 -4.67 -6.63
N ARG A 280 13.65 -5.86 -7.23
CA ARG A 280 12.74 -6.30 -8.31
C ARG A 280 11.30 -6.44 -7.83
N PHE A 281 11.10 -6.97 -6.61
CA PHE A 281 9.77 -7.06 -6.02
C PHE A 281 9.19 -5.67 -5.76
N TRP A 282 9.96 -4.76 -5.17
CA TRP A 282 9.48 -3.40 -4.92
C TRP A 282 9.21 -2.60 -6.20
N ASN A 283 10.01 -2.78 -7.25
CA ASN A 283 9.69 -2.22 -8.57
C ASN A 283 8.35 -2.74 -9.11
N LEU A 284 8.02 -4.02 -8.88
CA LEU A 284 6.71 -4.59 -9.23
C LEU A 284 5.59 -3.98 -8.38
N VAL A 285 5.81 -3.74 -7.08
CA VAL A 285 4.84 -3.07 -6.20
C VAL A 285 4.58 -1.64 -6.69
N ASP A 286 5.62 -0.88 -6.99
CA ASP A 286 5.52 0.50 -7.49
C ASP A 286 4.78 0.56 -8.84
N GLU A 287 5.11 -0.37 -9.75
CA GLU A 287 4.44 -0.46 -11.05
C GLU A 287 2.98 -0.92 -10.91
N MET A 288 2.68 -1.82 -9.97
CA MET A 288 1.31 -2.21 -9.62
C MET A 288 0.53 -1.01 -9.10
N GLU A 289 1.10 -0.27 -8.16
CA GLU A 289 0.49 0.91 -7.61
C GLU A 289 0.20 1.92 -8.73
N ARG A 290 1.19 2.26 -9.55
CA ARG A 290 1.05 3.19 -10.67
C ARG A 290 -0.04 2.76 -11.68
N GLN A 291 0.02 1.53 -12.18
CA GLN A 291 -0.88 1.04 -13.23
C GLN A 291 -2.30 0.80 -12.71
N CYS A 292 -2.43 0.24 -11.51
CA CYS A 292 -3.74 -0.03 -10.94
C CYS A 292 -4.42 1.27 -10.52
N GLN A 293 -3.72 2.25 -9.98
CA GLN A 293 -4.33 3.55 -9.65
C GLN A 293 -4.98 4.21 -10.88
N MET A 294 -4.33 4.19 -12.04
CA MET A 294 -4.85 4.81 -13.26
C MET A 294 -6.01 4.03 -13.90
N HIS A 295 -6.15 2.74 -13.59
CA HIS A 295 -7.05 1.83 -14.32
C HIS A 295 -7.97 1.00 -13.43
N MET A 296 -7.99 1.22 -12.11
CA MET A 296 -8.72 0.37 -11.14
C MET A 296 -10.21 0.25 -11.47
N HIS A 297 -10.80 1.31 -12.00
CA HIS A 297 -12.21 1.35 -12.41
C HIS A 297 -12.52 0.42 -13.58
N TYR A 298 -11.55 0.10 -14.44
CA TYR A 298 -11.70 -0.90 -15.51
C TYR A 298 -11.51 -2.34 -15.02
N VAL A 299 -10.91 -2.54 -13.84
CA VAL A 299 -10.62 -3.87 -13.30
C VAL A 299 -11.92 -4.51 -12.80
N PRO A 300 -12.34 -5.69 -13.31
CA PRO A 300 -13.54 -6.35 -12.84
C PRO A 300 -13.48 -6.72 -11.35
N SER A 301 -14.62 -6.64 -10.65
CA SER A 301 -14.72 -6.82 -9.20
C SER A 301 -14.07 -8.10 -8.66
N ARG A 302 -14.13 -9.20 -9.43
CA ARG A 302 -13.46 -10.46 -9.06
C ARG A 302 -11.94 -10.32 -8.93
N TYR A 303 -11.31 -9.53 -9.80
CA TYR A 303 -9.86 -9.32 -9.78
C TYR A 303 -9.44 -8.35 -8.67
N LEU A 304 -10.29 -7.37 -8.32
CA LEU A 304 -10.06 -6.53 -7.14
C LEU A 304 -10.06 -7.36 -5.84
N PHE A 305 -10.95 -8.35 -5.75
CA PHE A 305 -10.94 -9.30 -4.65
C PHE A 305 -9.64 -10.12 -4.61
N TYR A 306 -9.20 -10.67 -5.75
CA TYR A 306 -7.93 -11.40 -5.79
C TYR A 306 -6.72 -10.53 -5.52
N LEU A 307 -6.73 -9.26 -5.96
CA LEU A 307 -5.71 -8.28 -5.60
C LEU A 307 -5.62 -8.12 -4.07
N LEU A 308 -6.76 -7.93 -3.38
CA LEU A 308 -6.77 -7.88 -1.92
C LEU A 308 -6.19 -9.15 -1.29
N LYS A 309 -6.57 -10.34 -1.79
CA LYS A 309 -6.05 -11.61 -1.28
C LYS A 309 -4.53 -11.72 -1.48
N SER A 310 -4.00 -11.24 -2.61
CA SER A 310 -2.55 -11.21 -2.87
C SER A 310 -1.83 -10.22 -1.96
N LEU A 311 -2.40 -9.02 -1.73
CA LEU A 311 -1.88 -8.03 -0.80
C LEU A 311 -1.82 -8.58 0.63
N LEU A 312 -2.88 -9.26 1.07
CA LEU A 312 -2.94 -9.95 2.35
C LEU A 312 -1.89 -11.06 2.46
N ALA A 313 -1.75 -11.91 1.43
CA ALA A 313 -0.79 -13.02 1.45
C ALA A 313 0.67 -12.55 1.53
N LEU A 314 0.96 -11.35 1.04
CA LEU A 314 2.28 -10.72 1.06
C LEU A 314 2.47 -9.74 2.21
N HIS A 315 1.40 -9.45 2.97
CA HIS A 315 1.34 -8.38 3.97
C HIS A 315 1.74 -6.99 3.43
N VAL A 316 1.45 -6.70 2.16
CA VAL A 316 1.79 -5.41 1.52
C VAL A 316 0.53 -4.56 1.39
N ALA A 317 0.65 -3.26 1.68
CA ALA A 317 -0.44 -2.30 1.52
C ALA A 317 0.11 -0.92 1.11
N PRO A 318 0.27 -0.67 -0.20
CA PRO A 318 0.65 0.64 -0.71
C PRO A 318 -0.51 1.60 -0.48
N SER A 319 -0.29 2.67 0.28
CA SER A 319 -1.37 3.47 0.87
C SER A 319 -2.36 4.01 -0.16
N LYS A 320 -1.88 4.50 -1.30
CA LYS A 320 -2.75 5.08 -2.34
C LYS A 320 -3.45 4.01 -3.17
N LEU A 321 -2.83 2.84 -3.36
CA LEU A 321 -3.52 1.66 -3.90
C LEU A 321 -4.68 1.22 -2.99
N MET A 322 -4.47 1.18 -1.66
CA MET A 322 -5.48 0.76 -0.69
C MET A 322 -6.67 1.74 -0.63
N GLU A 323 -6.40 3.04 -0.62
CA GLU A 323 -7.44 4.09 -0.70
C GLU A 323 -8.29 3.95 -1.97
N ASN A 324 -7.66 3.75 -3.12
CA ASN A 324 -8.36 3.56 -4.39
C ASN A 324 -9.16 2.26 -4.42
N LEU A 325 -8.63 1.18 -3.83
CA LEU A 325 -9.33 -0.09 -3.69
C LEU A 325 -10.57 0.08 -2.81
N ALA A 326 -10.45 0.73 -1.66
CA ALA A 326 -11.58 1.06 -0.78
C ALA A 326 -12.65 1.90 -1.50
N SER A 327 -12.22 2.93 -2.23
CA SER A 327 -13.12 3.77 -3.04
C SER A 327 -13.87 2.96 -4.10
N GLN A 328 -13.19 2.02 -4.79
CA GLN A 328 -13.82 1.14 -5.77
C GLN A 328 -14.78 0.13 -5.13
N VAL A 329 -14.47 -0.37 -3.94
CA VAL A 329 -15.39 -1.24 -3.19
C VAL A 329 -16.67 -0.46 -2.92
N THR A 330 -16.58 0.69 -2.25
CA THR A 330 -17.74 1.53 -1.89
C THR A 330 -18.57 1.93 -3.11
N PHE A 331 -17.93 2.38 -4.19
CA PHE A 331 -18.64 2.77 -5.42
C PHE A 331 -19.47 1.64 -6.06
N ARG A 332 -19.05 0.38 -5.86
CA ARG A 332 -19.64 -0.79 -6.51
C ARG A 332 -20.63 -1.55 -5.63
N LEU A 333 -20.75 -1.20 -4.35
CA LEU A 333 -21.74 -1.82 -3.45
C LEU A 333 -23.18 -1.59 -3.93
N PRO A 334 -23.61 -0.35 -4.30
CA PRO A 334 -24.98 -0.12 -4.79
C PRO A 334 -25.30 -0.81 -6.13
N GLN A 335 -24.27 -1.31 -6.82
CA GLN A 335 -24.41 -1.98 -8.11
C GLN A 335 -24.48 -3.51 -7.97
N GLU A 336 -24.52 -4.02 -6.72
CA GLU A 336 -24.53 -5.45 -6.39
C GLU A 336 -23.39 -6.25 -7.05
N ARG A 337 -22.24 -5.59 -7.28
CA ARG A 337 -21.09 -6.19 -7.96
C ARG A 337 -20.25 -7.08 -7.04
N TYR A 338 -20.55 -7.09 -5.74
CA TYR A 338 -19.89 -7.90 -4.73
C TYR A 338 -20.92 -8.74 -3.99
N SER A 339 -20.61 -10.04 -3.86
CA SER A 339 -21.27 -10.89 -2.88
C SER A 339 -20.90 -10.43 -1.47
N VAL A 340 -21.81 -10.64 -0.52
CA VAL A 340 -21.64 -10.31 0.90
C VAL A 340 -20.32 -10.86 1.47
N ASP A 341 -19.99 -12.10 1.10
CA ASP A 341 -18.71 -12.74 1.45
C ASP A 341 -17.50 -11.90 1.04
N LYS A 342 -17.49 -11.34 -0.18
CA LYS A 342 -16.37 -10.51 -0.66
C LYS A 342 -16.30 -9.20 0.12
N VAL A 343 -17.44 -8.61 0.46
CA VAL A 343 -17.48 -7.36 1.26
C VAL A 343 -16.88 -7.60 2.65
N ALA A 344 -17.26 -8.68 3.33
CA ALA A 344 -16.67 -9.06 4.62
C ALA A 344 -15.15 -9.24 4.52
N HIS A 345 -14.67 -9.87 3.45
CA HIS A 345 -13.25 -10.04 3.19
C HIS A 345 -12.51 -8.73 2.89
N PHE A 346 -13.15 -7.77 2.20
CA PHE A 346 -12.59 -6.43 2.02
C PHE A 346 -12.41 -5.72 3.36
N LEU A 347 -13.45 -5.71 4.20
CA LEU A 347 -13.37 -5.16 5.55
C LEU A 347 -12.25 -5.80 6.35
N HIS A 348 -12.19 -7.13 6.38
CA HIS A 348 -11.12 -7.87 7.04
C HIS A 348 -9.75 -7.51 6.49
N GLY A 349 -9.60 -7.42 5.17
CA GLY A 349 -8.34 -7.09 4.54
C GLY A 349 -7.83 -5.68 4.85
N PHE A 350 -8.73 -4.69 4.80
CA PHE A 350 -8.43 -3.32 5.18
C PHE A 350 -8.07 -3.22 6.67
N ALA A 351 -8.81 -3.91 7.53
CA ALA A 351 -8.54 -3.92 8.97
C ALA A 351 -7.16 -4.53 9.29
N ILE A 352 -6.80 -5.64 8.64
CA ILE A 352 -5.50 -6.28 8.86
C ILE A 352 -4.34 -5.41 8.36
N LEU A 353 -4.45 -4.85 7.15
CA LEU A 353 -3.32 -4.21 6.49
C LEU A 353 -3.18 -2.71 6.77
N CYS A 354 -4.29 -2.03 7.09
CA CYS A 354 -4.32 -0.56 7.12
C CYS A 354 -4.59 0.03 8.51
N ALA A 355 -4.87 -0.78 9.54
CA ALA A 355 -5.18 -0.26 10.88
C ALA A 355 -4.03 0.55 11.53
N ALA A 356 -2.78 0.28 11.13
CA ALA A 356 -1.60 1.04 11.57
C ALA A 356 -1.33 2.29 10.72
N ASP A 357 -1.94 2.42 9.55
CA ASP A 357 -1.64 3.48 8.59
C ASP A 357 -2.45 4.75 8.89
N GLU A 358 -1.76 5.80 9.31
CA GLU A 358 -2.36 7.11 9.59
C GLU A 358 -3.07 7.71 8.37
N SER A 359 -2.57 7.47 7.16
CA SER A 359 -3.21 7.96 5.94
C SER A 359 -4.56 7.27 5.67
N ALA A 360 -4.74 6.05 6.20
CA ALA A 360 -5.94 5.26 6.02
C ALA A 360 -7.14 5.75 6.85
N LYS A 361 -6.89 6.50 7.93
CA LYS A 361 -7.94 7.02 8.83
C LYS A 361 -9.02 7.82 8.09
N SER A 362 -8.62 8.55 7.05
CA SER A 362 -9.52 9.40 6.26
C SER A 362 -10.61 8.64 5.50
N TRP A 363 -10.38 7.37 5.16
CA TRP A 363 -11.29 6.57 4.34
C TRP A 363 -11.77 5.28 5.01
N ILE A 364 -11.09 4.78 6.05
CA ILE A 364 -11.49 3.56 6.76
C ILE A 364 -12.91 3.70 7.31
N ASP A 365 -13.17 4.74 8.11
CA ASP A 365 -14.46 4.93 8.79
C ASP A 365 -15.66 5.00 7.82
N PRO A 366 -15.68 5.90 6.80
CA PRO A 366 -16.80 5.96 5.86
C PRO A 366 -16.94 4.70 5.01
N THR A 367 -15.83 4.05 4.62
CA THR A 367 -15.86 2.80 3.85
C THR A 367 -16.48 1.68 4.66
N PHE A 368 -16.07 1.53 5.93
CA PHE A 368 -16.58 0.50 6.82
C PHE A 368 -18.06 0.72 7.10
N HIS A 369 -18.48 1.96 7.40
CA HIS A 369 -19.89 2.25 7.60
C HIS A 369 -20.74 1.87 6.39
N HIS A 370 -20.37 2.32 5.18
CA HIS A 370 -21.12 2.00 3.97
C HIS A 370 -21.18 0.49 3.69
N ALA A 371 -20.05 -0.21 3.81
CA ALA A 371 -19.97 -1.64 3.57
C ALA A 371 -20.76 -2.46 4.59
N CYS A 372 -20.72 -2.09 5.87
CA CYS A 372 -21.47 -2.76 6.93
C CYS A 372 -22.97 -2.56 6.77
N SER A 373 -23.42 -1.32 6.49
CA SER A 373 -24.83 -1.04 6.21
C SER A 373 -25.32 -1.83 5.00
N TYR A 374 -24.54 -1.87 3.90
CA TYR A 374 -24.86 -2.71 2.74
C TYR A 374 -24.96 -4.19 3.14
N MET A 375 -23.98 -4.73 3.87
CA MET A 375 -23.97 -6.14 4.28
C MET A 375 -25.24 -6.50 5.08
N LEU A 376 -25.68 -5.65 6.01
CA LEU A 376 -26.87 -5.91 6.83
C LEU A 376 -28.15 -6.03 5.99
N THR A 377 -28.24 -5.36 4.84
CA THR A 377 -29.39 -5.50 3.92
C THR A 377 -29.44 -6.86 3.19
N GLN A 378 -28.35 -7.62 3.22
CA GLN A 378 -28.16 -8.82 2.41
C GLN A 378 -28.22 -10.13 3.21
N ASN A 379 -28.70 -10.09 4.46
CA ASN A 379 -28.85 -11.25 5.35
C ASN A 379 -27.57 -12.13 5.44
N PRO A 380 -26.45 -11.58 5.93
CA PRO A 380 -25.16 -12.27 6.02
C PRO A 380 -25.25 -13.49 6.97
N SER A 381 -24.42 -14.50 6.71
CA SER A 381 -24.27 -15.60 7.67
C SER A 381 -23.61 -15.12 8.97
N PRO A 382 -23.80 -15.85 10.10
CA PRO A 382 -23.15 -15.54 11.37
C PRO A 382 -21.62 -15.41 11.27
N GLU A 383 -20.96 -16.21 10.43
CA GLU A 383 -19.52 -16.15 10.20
C GLU A 383 -19.10 -14.84 9.51
N LEU A 384 -19.88 -14.39 8.53
CA LEU A 384 -19.60 -13.12 7.83
C LEU A 384 -19.87 -11.92 8.72
N LEU A 385 -20.91 -11.98 9.56
CA LEU A 385 -21.16 -10.97 10.60
C LEU A 385 -20.00 -10.90 11.60
N ALA A 386 -19.54 -12.06 12.10
CA ALA A 386 -18.41 -12.14 13.02
C ALA A 386 -17.14 -11.55 12.42
N MET A 387 -16.82 -11.90 11.17
CA MET A 387 -15.65 -11.36 10.47
C MET A 387 -15.71 -9.85 10.28
N ALA A 388 -16.86 -9.32 9.86
CA ALA A 388 -17.04 -7.88 9.65
C ALA A 388 -17.02 -7.09 10.97
N ALA A 389 -17.70 -7.58 12.00
CA ALA A 389 -17.69 -6.97 13.32
C ALA A 389 -16.29 -6.95 13.93
N TRP A 390 -15.56 -8.07 13.80
CA TRP A 390 -14.16 -8.15 14.21
C TRP A 390 -13.27 -7.17 13.44
N ALA A 391 -13.46 -7.07 12.12
CA ALA A 391 -12.72 -6.11 11.30
C ALA A 391 -12.98 -4.66 11.74
N CYS A 392 -14.22 -4.31 12.05
CA CYS A 392 -14.58 -2.98 12.58
C CYS A 392 -13.84 -2.69 13.90
N VAL A 393 -13.83 -3.66 14.83
CA VAL A 393 -13.10 -3.55 16.08
C VAL A 393 -11.61 -3.33 15.83
N VAL A 394 -10.97 -4.13 14.98
CA VAL A 394 -9.56 -3.95 14.60
C VAL A 394 -9.30 -2.54 14.06
N ALA A 395 -10.14 -2.09 13.13
CA ALA A 395 -10.07 -0.79 12.46
C ALA A 395 -10.50 0.39 13.34
N LYS A 396 -10.99 0.14 14.58
CA LYS A 396 -11.55 1.14 15.50
C LYS A 396 -12.77 1.88 14.92
N VAL A 397 -13.58 1.19 14.13
CA VAL A 397 -14.85 1.70 13.61
C VAL A 397 -15.99 1.13 14.44
N HIS A 398 -16.91 1.99 14.90
CA HIS A 398 -18.01 1.59 15.77
C HIS A 398 -19.33 1.53 14.99
N HIS A 399 -19.66 0.35 14.46
CA HIS A 399 -20.92 0.11 13.77
C HIS A 399 -21.91 -0.64 14.66
N ILE A 400 -22.67 0.10 15.48
CA ILE A 400 -23.53 -0.45 16.54
C ILE A 400 -24.49 -1.53 16.02
N GLU A 401 -25.18 -1.29 14.90
CA GLU A 401 -26.14 -2.25 14.32
C GLU A 401 -25.49 -3.57 13.91
N LEU A 402 -24.24 -3.51 13.43
CA LEU A 402 -23.49 -4.70 13.02
C LEU A 402 -23.06 -5.49 14.26
N PHE A 403 -22.57 -4.79 15.29
CA PHE A 403 -22.21 -5.43 16.55
C PHE A 403 -23.41 -6.11 17.20
N HIS A 404 -24.58 -5.46 17.20
CA HIS A 404 -25.81 -6.06 17.67
C HIS A 404 -26.18 -7.32 16.89
N ALA A 405 -26.22 -7.24 15.55
CA ALA A 405 -26.54 -8.39 14.71
C ALA A 405 -25.55 -9.55 14.91
N ALA A 406 -24.26 -9.24 15.00
CA ALA A 406 -23.20 -10.25 15.16
C ALA A 406 -23.25 -10.93 16.54
N LEU A 407 -23.46 -10.18 17.62
CA LEU A 407 -23.57 -10.73 18.98
C LEU A 407 -24.88 -11.49 19.20
N GLN A 408 -25.99 -11.03 18.59
CA GLN A 408 -27.25 -11.79 18.59
C GLN A 408 -27.07 -13.12 17.87
N ALA A 409 -26.54 -13.10 16.63
CA ALA A 409 -26.26 -14.31 15.86
C ALA A 409 -25.35 -15.28 16.63
N ALA A 410 -24.37 -14.77 17.39
CA ALA A 410 -23.50 -15.57 18.25
C ALA A 410 -24.26 -16.34 19.34
N ASN A 411 -25.20 -15.66 20.00
CA ASN A 411 -25.99 -16.25 21.08
C ASN A 411 -26.94 -17.33 20.55
N ASP A 412 -27.54 -17.08 19.39
CA ASP A 412 -28.51 -17.95 18.74
C ASP A 412 -27.84 -19.15 18.03
N HIS A 413 -26.55 -19.06 17.70
CA HIS A 413 -25.85 -20.10 16.94
C HIS A 413 -25.65 -21.39 17.76
N PRO A 414 -26.18 -22.56 17.36
CA PRO A 414 -26.19 -23.75 18.21
C PRO A 414 -24.78 -24.27 18.52
N ASN A 415 -23.93 -24.45 17.50
CA ASN A 415 -22.57 -24.97 17.64
C ASN A 415 -21.55 -24.15 16.84
N PRO A 416 -21.10 -23.01 17.37
CA PRO A 416 -20.22 -22.10 16.64
C PRO A 416 -18.81 -22.69 16.48
N GLY A 417 -18.25 -22.56 15.28
CA GLY A 417 -16.86 -22.94 15.02
C GLY A 417 -15.86 -22.05 15.77
N VAL A 418 -14.60 -22.48 15.83
CA VAL A 418 -13.53 -21.76 16.54
C VAL A 418 -13.40 -20.32 16.04
N ALA A 419 -13.29 -20.12 14.71
CA ALA A 419 -13.08 -18.78 14.15
C ALA A 419 -14.20 -17.79 14.50
N LEU A 420 -15.46 -18.21 14.36
CA LEU A 420 -16.63 -17.40 14.74
C LEU A 420 -16.58 -17.07 16.24
N SER A 421 -16.30 -18.07 17.07
CA SER A 421 -16.23 -17.92 18.52
C SER A 421 -15.14 -16.93 18.94
N THR A 422 -13.93 -17.05 18.39
CA THR A 422 -12.82 -16.18 18.78
C THR A 422 -13.00 -14.74 18.32
N GLN A 423 -13.50 -14.54 17.09
CA GLN A 423 -13.81 -13.21 16.57
C GLN A 423 -14.86 -12.50 17.42
N LEU A 424 -15.97 -13.17 17.74
CA LEU A 424 -17.05 -12.56 18.52
C LEU A 424 -16.72 -12.37 19.98
N TYR A 425 -15.89 -13.25 20.56
CA TYR A 425 -15.34 -13.00 21.89
C TYR A 425 -14.45 -11.75 21.92
N GLN A 426 -13.62 -11.55 20.90
CA GLN A 426 -12.79 -10.35 20.80
C GLN A 426 -13.64 -9.09 20.57
N VAL A 427 -14.74 -9.18 19.82
CA VAL A 427 -15.72 -8.07 19.69
C VAL A 427 -16.37 -7.75 21.03
N HIS A 428 -16.86 -8.78 21.74
CA HIS A 428 -17.43 -8.62 23.07
C HIS A 428 -16.42 -8.01 24.06
N LEU A 429 -15.17 -8.47 24.02
CA LEU A 429 -14.10 -7.98 24.88
C LEU A 429 -13.79 -6.50 24.61
N ASP A 430 -13.70 -6.09 23.34
CA ASP A 430 -13.47 -4.68 22.99
C ASP A 430 -14.60 -3.77 23.49
N ALA A 431 -15.85 -4.22 23.34
CA ALA A 431 -17.01 -3.50 23.83
C ALA A 431 -17.01 -3.35 25.36
N THR A 432 -16.71 -4.43 26.09
CA THR A 432 -16.61 -4.43 27.56
C THR A 432 -15.47 -3.54 28.06
N LEU A 433 -14.27 -3.66 27.48
CA LEU A 433 -13.11 -2.86 27.89
C LEU A 433 -13.24 -1.38 27.53
N SER A 434 -14.08 -1.05 26.55
CA SER A 434 -14.30 0.34 26.09
C SER A 434 -15.58 0.95 26.63
N ASN A 435 -16.35 0.24 27.46
CA ASN A 435 -17.69 0.64 27.92
C ASN A 435 -18.61 1.11 26.78
N LEU A 436 -18.60 0.40 25.64
CA LEU A 436 -19.46 0.76 24.50
C LEU A 436 -20.93 0.45 24.82
N PRO A 437 -21.88 1.30 24.38
CA PRO A 437 -23.31 1.10 24.57
C PRO A 437 -23.84 0.04 23.59
N CYS A 438 -23.45 -1.22 23.78
CA CYS A 438 -24.03 -2.35 23.05
C CYS A 438 -25.23 -2.90 23.84
N GLN A 439 -26.41 -2.89 23.22
CA GLN A 439 -27.64 -3.44 23.81
C GLN A 439 -27.55 -4.95 24.01
N HIS A 440 -26.81 -5.64 23.15
CA HIS A 440 -26.57 -7.07 23.23
C HIS A 440 -25.12 -7.37 23.62
N VAL A 441 -24.94 -8.27 24.58
CA VAL A 441 -23.66 -8.86 24.96
C VAL A 441 -23.71 -10.37 24.73
N LEU A 442 -22.55 -11.02 24.67
CA LEU A 442 -22.53 -12.48 24.70
C LEU A 442 -23.18 -12.97 25.99
N ALA A 443 -24.05 -13.99 25.88
CA ALA A 443 -24.63 -14.63 27.04
C ALA A 443 -23.52 -15.19 27.94
N PRO A 444 -23.66 -15.20 29.28
CA PRO A 444 -22.61 -15.66 30.18
C PRO A 444 -22.05 -17.06 29.85
N SER A 445 -22.93 -17.97 29.41
CA SER A 445 -22.53 -19.32 28.97
C SER A 445 -21.67 -19.32 27.70
N ARG A 446 -21.86 -18.33 26.82
CA ARG A 446 -21.06 -18.15 25.58
C ARG A 446 -19.73 -17.50 25.85
N VAL A 447 -19.65 -16.55 26.78
CA VAL A 447 -18.42 -15.82 27.11
C VAL A 447 -17.30 -16.81 27.44
N GLU A 448 -17.53 -17.71 28.39
CA GLU A 448 -16.50 -18.67 28.78
C GLU A 448 -16.16 -19.64 27.65
N ALA A 449 -17.17 -20.20 26.96
CA ALA A 449 -16.94 -21.11 25.85
C ALA A 449 -16.10 -20.49 24.72
N PHE A 450 -16.36 -19.22 24.39
CA PHE A 450 -15.64 -18.53 23.32
C PHE A 450 -14.26 -18.06 23.77
N LYS A 451 -14.10 -17.68 25.04
CA LYS A 451 -12.78 -17.44 25.64
C LYS A 451 -11.91 -18.70 25.55
N GLN A 452 -12.46 -19.87 25.87
CA GLN A 452 -11.75 -21.14 25.73
C GLN A 452 -11.45 -21.48 24.26
N ALA A 453 -12.28 -21.04 23.31
CA ALA A 453 -11.95 -21.14 21.89
C ALA A 453 -10.73 -20.27 21.52
N LEU A 454 -10.60 -19.06 22.08
CA LEU A 454 -9.45 -18.19 21.90
C LEU A 454 -8.17 -18.84 22.45
N VAL A 455 -8.21 -19.34 23.68
CA VAL A 455 -7.07 -20.04 24.31
C VAL A 455 -6.61 -21.21 23.43
N ARG A 456 -7.54 -22.06 22.96
CA ARG A 456 -7.23 -23.20 22.08
C ARG A 456 -6.63 -22.76 20.74
N GLN A 457 -7.15 -21.69 20.13
CA GLN A 457 -6.62 -21.18 18.86
C GLN A 457 -5.17 -20.72 19.02
N GLN A 458 -4.82 -20.10 20.15
CA GLN A 458 -3.47 -19.60 20.39
C GLN A 458 -2.48 -20.71 20.76
N HIS A 459 -2.90 -21.67 21.58
CA HIS A 459 -2.05 -22.83 21.93
C HIS A 459 -1.76 -23.74 20.73
N GLY A 460 -2.64 -23.81 19.74
CA GLY A 460 -2.38 -24.54 18.49
C GLY A 460 -1.35 -23.89 17.56
N ASN A 461 -1.00 -22.62 17.80
CA ASN A 461 -0.07 -21.82 16.99
C ASN A 461 1.30 -21.61 17.67
N VAL A 462 1.55 -22.30 18.78
CA VAL A 462 2.77 -22.17 19.58
C VAL A 462 3.99 -22.61 18.77
N SER A 463 4.68 -21.63 18.18
CA SER A 463 6.07 -21.77 17.78
C SER A 463 6.95 -21.38 18.98
N SER A 464 7.01 -22.27 19.99
CA SER A 464 7.74 -22.16 21.28
C SER A 464 9.27 -22.07 21.18
N THR A 465 9.81 -21.56 20.06
CA THR A 465 11.26 -21.40 19.87
C THR A 465 11.70 -19.95 19.71
N LEU A 466 10.81 -19.05 19.27
CA LEU A 466 11.19 -17.66 18.99
C LEU A 466 11.42 -16.87 20.30
N HIS A 467 10.54 -17.03 21.29
CA HIS A 467 10.67 -16.34 22.57
C HIS A 467 11.82 -16.87 23.44
N GLY A 468 12.34 -18.08 23.15
CA GLY A 468 13.39 -18.71 23.96
C GLY A 468 14.67 -17.87 24.03
N VAL A 469 14.98 -17.11 22.97
CA VAL A 469 16.13 -16.19 22.97
C VAL A 469 15.94 -15.05 23.98
N VAL A 470 14.74 -14.48 24.07
CA VAL A 470 14.42 -13.41 25.03
C VAL A 470 14.37 -13.99 26.45
N SER A 471 13.68 -15.12 26.64
CA SER A 471 13.59 -15.80 27.94
C SER A 471 14.97 -16.14 28.51
N ASN A 472 15.86 -16.73 27.69
CA ASN A 472 17.24 -17.01 28.10
C ASN A 472 18.02 -15.73 28.45
N THR A 473 17.77 -14.62 27.75
CA THR A 473 18.41 -13.34 28.05
C THR A 473 17.92 -12.80 29.41
N LEU A 474 16.62 -12.88 29.69
CA LEU A 474 16.04 -12.49 30.98
C LEU A 474 16.56 -13.36 32.14
N LEU A 475 16.71 -14.67 31.92
CA LEU A 475 17.32 -15.57 32.92
C LEU A 475 18.76 -15.15 33.26
N GLN A 476 19.56 -14.80 32.25
CA GLN A 476 20.92 -14.30 32.47
C GLN A 476 20.96 -12.96 33.23
N MET A 477 19.91 -12.15 33.10
CA MET A 477 19.74 -10.89 33.82
C MET A 477 19.11 -11.08 35.22
N ASN A 478 18.79 -12.32 35.62
CA ASN A 478 18.03 -12.65 36.84
C ASN A 478 16.67 -11.95 36.93
N VAL A 479 15.99 -11.76 35.80
CA VAL A 479 14.63 -11.19 35.75
C VAL A 479 13.59 -12.31 35.78
N PRO A 480 12.76 -12.42 36.83
CA PRO A 480 11.75 -13.47 36.94
C PRO A 480 10.64 -13.26 35.89
N HIS A 481 10.24 -14.34 35.23
CA HIS A 481 9.20 -14.29 34.19
C HIS A 481 8.56 -15.66 33.98
N ILE A 482 7.39 -15.66 33.33
CA ILE A 482 6.63 -16.85 32.93
C ILE A 482 6.49 -16.85 31.41
N ASN A 483 6.85 -17.95 30.76
CA ASN A 483 6.61 -18.13 29.32
C ASN A 483 5.18 -18.61 29.06
N GLU A 484 4.59 -18.21 27.94
CA GLU A 484 3.26 -18.63 27.48
C GLU A 484 2.14 -18.36 28.51
N TYR A 485 2.22 -17.22 29.20
CA TYR A 485 1.28 -16.85 30.25
C TYR A 485 -0.12 -16.57 29.69
N VAL A 486 -1.09 -17.41 30.06
CA VAL A 486 -2.51 -17.23 29.70
C VAL A 486 -3.17 -16.27 30.69
N MET A 487 -3.61 -15.13 30.18
CA MET A 487 -4.31 -14.10 30.95
C MET A 487 -5.76 -14.50 31.23
N GLU A 488 -6.38 -13.84 32.21
CA GLU A 488 -7.82 -13.98 32.51
C GLU A 488 -8.72 -13.66 31.31
N LEU A 489 -8.27 -12.78 30.43
CA LEU A 489 -8.94 -12.42 29.17
C LEU A 489 -8.83 -13.51 28.09
N GLY A 490 -8.11 -14.61 28.33
CA GLY A 490 -7.92 -15.71 27.38
C GLY A 490 -6.79 -15.49 26.36
N TYR A 491 -6.13 -14.33 26.36
CA TYR A 491 -4.92 -14.12 25.56
C TYR A 491 -3.72 -14.80 26.22
N SER A 492 -2.87 -15.45 25.42
CA SER A 492 -1.55 -15.92 25.84
C SER A 492 -0.47 -14.88 25.49
N LEU A 493 0.37 -14.50 26.44
CA LEU A 493 1.57 -13.68 26.25
C LEU A 493 2.78 -14.59 26.09
N ASP A 494 3.67 -14.28 25.14
CA ASP A 494 4.87 -15.12 24.93
C ASP A 494 5.75 -15.17 26.19
N ILE A 495 5.95 -14.01 26.84
CA ILE A 495 6.65 -13.88 28.12
C ILE A 495 5.92 -12.85 28.98
N ALA A 496 5.72 -13.13 30.26
CA ALA A 496 5.10 -12.23 31.22
C ALA A 496 5.95 -12.06 32.49
N LEU A 497 6.16 -10.81 32.88
CA LEU A 497 6.61 -10.41 34.21
C LEU A 497 5.32 -10.04 34.98
N VAL A 498 4.76 -11.01 35.71
CA VAL A 498 3.38 -10.94 36.22
C VAL A 498 3.21 -9.87 37.29
N ASP A 499 4.13 -9.82 38.26
CA ASP A 499 4.10 -8.83 39.34
C ASP A 499 4.20 -7.41 38.78
N ASP A 500 5.04 -7.26 37.76
CA ASP A 500 5.18 -6.03 37.02
C ASP A 500 4.11 -5.87 35.93
N ARG A 501 3.12 -6.74 35.73
CA ARG A 501 2.16 -6.65 34.60
C ARG A 501 2.79 -6.27 33.24
N ILE A 502 4.01 -6.71 32.95
CA ILE A 502 4.69 -6.47 31.68
C ILE A 502 4.58 -7.73 30.83
N GLY A 503 4.04 -7.60 29.63
CA GLY A 503 4.08 -8.64 28.61
C GLY A 503 5.16 -8.34 27.57
N ILE A 504 5.81 -9.37 27.04
CA ILE A 504 6.72 -9.27 25.90
C ILE A 504 6.20 -10.21 24.81
N GLU A 505 5.94 -9.65 23.63
CA GLU A 505 5.54 -10.40 22.43
C GLU A 505 6.73 -10.47 21.47
N VAL A 506 7.16 -11.68 21.13
CA VAL A 506 8.29 -11.93 20.24
C VAL A 506 7.77 -12.26 18.85
N ASN A 507 7.63 -11.22 18.05
CA ASN A 507 6.97 -11.27 16.76
C ASN A 507 7.92 -11.66 15.63
N GLY A 508 7.52 -12.66 14.85
CA GLY A 508 8.09 -12.92 13.53
C GLY A 508 7.57 -11.98 12.44
N PRO A 509 8.09 -12.08 11.21
CA PRO A 509 7.69 -11.23 10.08
C PRO A 509 6.19 -11.28 9.74
N SER A 510 5.50 -12.38 10.07
CA SER A 510 4.07 -12.55 9.84
C SER A 510 3.17 -11.61 10.66
N HIS A 511 3.72 -10.91 11.66
CA HIS A 511 2.98 -9.96 12.49
C HIS A 511 3.09 -8.52 12.00
N TYR A 512 3.93 -8.27 11.00
CA TYR A 512 4.21 -6.94 10.48
C TYR A 512 3.78 -6.81 9.02
N GLN A 513 3.37 -5.60 8.65
CA GLN A 513 3.23 -5.20 7.26
C GLN A 513 4.62 -5.16 6.62
N LEU A 514 4.71 -5.67 5.40
CA LEU A 514 5.91 -5.56 4.56
C LEU A 514 5.99 -4.14 3.98
N ARG A 515 7.12 -3.47 4.20
CA ARG A 515 7.40 -2.07 3.85
C ARG A 515 8.69 -1.94 3.04
N SER A 516 8.73 -0.96 2.14
CA SER A 516 9.92 -0.67 1.31
C SER A 516 11.09 -0.20 2.17
N ASN A 517 10.80 0.53 3.25
CA ASN A 517 11.74 0.84 4.31
C ASN A 517 11.64 -0.19 5.45
N PRO A 518 12.62 -1.09 5.63
CA PRO A 518 12.56 -2.14 6.64
C PRO A 518 12.60 -1.64 8.09
N SER A 519 12.96 -0.37 8.33
CA SER A 519 12.92 0.21 9.68
C SER A 519 11.51 0.60 10.12
N GLU A 520 10.56 0.71 9.19
CA GLU A 520 9.15 0.90 9.52
C GLU A 520 8.51 -0.42 9.94
N ARG A 521 8.14 -0.51 11.22
CA ARG A 521 7.50 -1.71 11.80
C ARG A 521 6.03 -1.43 12.08
N TYR A 522 5.19 -1.72 11.10
CA TYR A 522 3.74 -1.56 11.23
C TYR A 522 3.16 -2.92 11.61
N LEU A 523 2.61 -3.03 12.81
CA LEU A 523 1.92 -4.26 13.22
C LEU A 523 0.66 -4.47 12.37
N LEU A 524 0.39 -5.71 12.01
CA LEU A 524 -0.88 -6.08 11.40
C LEU A 524 -2.02 -5.92 12.41
N GLY A 525 -3.22 -5.65 11.90
CA GLY A 525 -4.40 -5.33 12.70
C GLY A 525 -4.75 -6.37 13.78
N ALA A 526 -4.51 -7.66 13.52
CA ALA A 526 -4.72 -8.72 14.52
C ALA A 526 -3.78 -8.57 15.72
N SER A 527 -2.49 -8.30 15.49
CA SER A 527 -1.49 -8.05 16.53
C SER A 527 -1.81 -6.76 17.29
N MET A 528 -2.24 -5.71 16.57
CA MET A 528 -2.68 -4.45 17.19
C MET A 528 -3.89 -4.62 18.10
N LEU A 529 -4.86 -5.46 17.70
CA LEU A 529 -6.05 -5.72 18.52
C LEU A 529 -5.67 -6.41 19.83
N LYS A 530 -4.86 -7.47 19.77
CA LYS A 530 -4.33 -8.15 20.97
C LYS A 530 -3.61 -7.13 21.86
N MET A 531 -2.69 -6.36 21.29
CA MET A 531 -1.95 -5.33 22.03
C MET A 531 -2.89 -4.36 22.74
N ARG A 532 -3.92 -3.85 22.05
CA ARG A 532 -4.88 -2.90 22.61
C ARG A 532 -5.70 -3.51 23.75
N HIS A 533 -6.18 -4.75 23.61
CA HIS A 533 -6.93 -5.42 24.68
C HIS A 533 -6.06 -5.67 25.92
N VAL A 534 -4.84 -6.15 25.72
CA VAL A 534 -3.87 -6.37 26.81
C VAL A 534 -3.55 -5.05 27.51
N GLN A 535 -3.28 -3.98 26.76
CA GLN A 535 -3.03 -2.65 27.33
C GLN A 535 -4.22 -2.11 28.13
N ARG A 536 -5.45 -2.24 27.61
CA ARG A 536 -6.67 -1.85 28.33
C ARG A 536 -6.92 -2.68 29.60
N ALA A 537 -6.36 -3.88 29.68
CA ALA A 537 -6.36 -4.70 30.89
C ALA A 537 -5.33 -4.22 31.94
N GLY A 538 -4.63 -3.11 31.70
CA GLY A 538 -3.63 -2.54 32.60
C GLY A 538 -2.26 -3.20 32.50
N TRP A 539 -1.93 -3.82 31.37
CA TRP A 539 -0.61 -4.38 31.10
C TRP A 539 0.22 -3.47 30.20
N THR A 540 1.53 -3.46 30.41
CA THR A 540 2.46 -2.81 29.47
C THR A 540 2.97 -3.87 28.51
N LEU A 541 2.79 -3.69 27.20
CA LEU A 541 3.17 -4.69 26.21
C LEU A 541 4.38 -4.21 25.39
N ILE A 542 5.47 -4.97 25.44
CA ILE A 542 6.68 -4.75 24.65
C ILE A 542 6.61 -5.61 23.40
N GLN A 543 6.83 -5.01 22.23
CA GLN A 543 6.87 -5.72 20.95
C GLN A 543 8.33 -5.90 20.54
N VAL A 544 8.80 -7.14 20.52
CA VAL A 544 10.16 -7.48 20.10
C VAL A 544 10.10 -8.13 18.73
N ALA A 545 10.65 -7.48 17.71
CA ALA A 545 10.86 -8.12 16.41
C ALA A 545 11.99 -9.14 16.53
N TYR A 546 11.70 -10.41 16.22
CA TYR A 546 12.69 -11.48 16.31
C TYR A 546 13.92 -11.23 15.42
N GLU A 547 13.73 -10.63 14.24
CA GLU A 547 14.80 -10.28 13.31
C GLU A 547 15.81 -9.29 13.91
N ASP A 548 15.35 -8.35 14.73
CA ASP A 548 16.21 -7.32 15.31
C ASP A 548 17.04 -7.91 16.45
N LEU A 549 16.42 -8.76 17.27
CA LEU A 549 17.12 -9.48 18.34
C LEU A 549 18.13 -10.51 17.80
N SER A 550 17.76 -11.24 16.75
CA SER A 550 18.61 -12.28 16.16
C SER A 550 19.88 -11.73 15.50
N LYS A 551 19.89 -10.47 15.07
CA LYS A 551 21.09 -9.77 14.56
C LYS A 551 22.08 -9.40 15.67
N LEU A 552 21.64 -9.35 16.93
CA LEU A 552 22.51 -9.01 18.05
C LEU A 552 23.36 -10.22 18.48
N PRO A 553 24.66 -10.04 18.76
CA PRO A 553 25.50 -11.07 19.38
C PRO A 553 24.92 -11.51 20.73
N ALA A 554 25.11 -12.79 21.08
CA ALA A 554 24.68 -13.31 22.38
C ALA A 554 25.44 -12.65 23.55
N GLY A 555 24.84 -12.67 24.74
CA GLY A 555 25.40 -12.07 25.95
C GLY A 555 25.06 -10.59 26.10
N LYS A 556 26.05 -9.77 26.48
CA LYS A 556 25.86 -8.37 26.89
C LYS A 556 25.05 -7.50 25.90
N PRO A 557 25.23 -7.56 24.57
CA PRO A 557 24.44 -6.74 23.64
C PRO A 557 22.93 -7.03 23.69
N ARG A 558 22.54 -8.31 23.82
CA ARG A 558 21.12 -8.67 23.99
C ARG A 558 20.59 -8.26 25.36
N GLN A 559 21.41 -8.38 26.41
CA GLN A 559 21.03 -7.96 27.75
C GLN A 559 20.80 -6.44 27.82
N GLU A 560 21.69 -5.64 27.24
CA GLU A 560 21.53 -4.18 27.16
C GLU A 560 20.28 -3.80 26.37
N PHE A 561 20.02 -4.47 25.25
CA PHE A 561 18.82 -4.26 24.45
C PHE A 561 17.53 -4.57 25.24
N VAL A 562 17.46 -5.73 25.88
CA VAL A 562 16.29 -6.12 26.70
C VAL A 562 16.15 -5.22 27.93
N SER A 563 17.25 -4.84 28.60
CA SER A 563 17.24 -3.90 29.74
C SER A 563 16.63 -2.57 29.35
N MET A 564 17.09 -1.98 28.24
CA MET A 564 16.55 -0.73 27.72
C MET A 564 15.03 -0.83 27.46
N LEU A 565 14.56 -1.93 26.86
CA LEU A 565 13.12 -2.12 26.62
C LEU A 565 12.32 -2.21 27.93
N LEU A 566 12.85 -2.90 28.93
CA LEU A 566 12.22 -3.00 30.25
C LEU A 566 12.22 -1.65 30.98
N GLU A 567 13.32 -0.90 30.96
CA GLU A 567 13.42 0.43 31.56
C GLU A 567 12.40 1.39 30.95
N VAL A 568 12.26 1.40 29.62
CA VAL A 568 11.24 2.19 28.92
C VAL A 568 9.83 1.77 29.35
N ALA A 569 9.56 0.46 29.41
CA ALA A 569 8.25 -0.05 29.83
C ALA A 569 7.90 0.29 31.28
N MET A 570 8.88 0.24 32.19
CA MET A 570 8.70 0.62 33.59
C MET A 570 8.52 2.14 33.76
N ALA A 571 9.25 2.96 33.01
CA ALA A 571 9.13 4.41 33.06
C ALA A 571 7.74 4.91 32.62
N HIS A 572 7.15 4.27 31.62
CA HIS A 572 5.82 4.60 31.11
C HIS A 572 4.66 4.33 32.10
N ARG A 573 4.93 3.76 33.28
CA ARG A 573 3.93 3.47 34.31
C ARG A 573 3.80 4.51 35.40
N VAL A 574 4.78 5.42 35.51
CA VAL A 574 4.82 6.43 36.58
C VAL A 574 3.93 7.65 36.24
N GLN A 575 3.12 7.55 35.17
CA GLN A 575 2.09 8.51 34.77
C GLN A 575 0.73 7.83 34.83
#